data_AF-A0A1H4MCS1-F1
#
_entry.id   AF-A0A1H4MCS1-F1
#
_cell.length_a   1.000
_cell.length_b   1.000
_cell.length_c   1.000
_cell.angle_alpha   90.00
_cell.angle_beta   90.00
_cell.angle_gamma   90.00
#
_symmetry.space_group_name_H-M   'P 1'
#
loop_
_entity.id
_entity.type
_entity.pdbx_description
1 polymer ?
#
loop_
_entity_poly.entity_id
_entity_poly.type
_entity_poly.pdbx_seq_one_letter_code
_entity_poly.pdbx_strand_id
1 'polypeptide(L)'
;MSKNKIIINNALLIFAGIIGFFFIMKFSGLDNVSELRFLNFVFVFWGINRAIKTNIKTNQETLYFENLLIGAGTSILAVGLTIVGLIIYVSFIDGAFLSVLENSSFWGKNLSLPLVVFALAIEGIASSVTCAFILMQYYKNYKVSNTALV
;
A
#
# COMPACT_ATOMS: atom_id res chain seq x y z
N MET A 1 7.15 -2.07 21.04
CA MET A 1 7.73 -1.42 19.83
C MET A 1 6.90 -0.21 19.45
N SER A 2 7.52 0.93 19.12
CA SER A 2 6.76 2.14 18.74
C SER A 2 5.86 1.89 17.51
N LYS A 3 4.61 2.38 17.57
CA LYS A 3 3.63 2.28 16.47
C LYS A 3 4.19 2.86 15.17
N ASN A 4 4.86 4.00 15.23
CA ASN A 4 5.50 4.63 14.08
C ASN A 4 6.56 3.74 13.42
N LYS A 5 7.34 3.01 14.24
CA LYS A 5 8.34 2.06 13.73
C LYS A 5 7.68 0.88 13.01
N ILE A 6 6.54 0.38 13.52
CA ILE A 6 5.77 -0.67 12.85
C ILE A 6 5.25 -0.16 11.51
N ILE A 7 4.66 1.04 11.48
CA ILE A 7 4.12 1.68 10.28
C ILE A 7 5.22 1.84 9.22
N ILE A 8 6.32 2.51 9.55
CA ILE A 8 7.42 2.81 8.61
C ILE A 8 8.02 1.52 8.06
N ASN A 9 8.34 0.55 8.93
CA ASN A 9 8.97 -0.69 8.48
C ASN A 9 8.10 -1.48 7.50
N ASN A 10 6.78 -1.55 7.76
CA ASN A 10 5.88 -2.28 6.87
C ASN A 10 5.55 -1.46 5.61
N ALA A 11 5.46 -0.14 5.70
CA ALA A 11 5.27 0.73 4.54
C ALA A 11 6.43 0.61 3.55
N LEU A 12 7.68 0.58 4.05
CA LEU A 12 8.87 0.36 3.22
C LEU A 12 8.87 -1.02 2.55
N LEU A 13 8.38 -2.06 3.23
CA LEU A 13 8.25 -3.39 2.63
C LEU A 13 7.19 -3.43 1.52
N ILE A 14 6.04 -2.78 1.72
CA ILE A 14 5.01 -2.64 0.67
C ILE A 14 5.60 -1.87 -0.52
N PHE A 15 6.22 -0.72 -0.28
CA PHE A 15 6.86 0.10 -1.30
C PHE A 15 7.91 -0.69 -2.08
N ALA A 16 8.82 -1.38 -1.40
CA ALA A 16 9.84 -2.20 -2.05
C ALA A 16 9.23 -3.34 -2.88
N GLY A 17 8.17 -3.99 -2.37
CA GLY A 17 7.45 -5.03 -3.11
C GLY A 17 6.80 -4.52 -4.39
N ILE A 18 6.10 -3.38 -4.31
CA ILE A 18 5.45 -2.74 -5.45
C ILE A 18 6.48 -2.28 -6.48
N ILE A 19 7.52 -1.55 -6.07
CA ILE A 19 8.57 -1.06 -6.99
C ILE A 19 9.33 -2.22 -7.63
N GLY A 20 9.69 -3.24 -6.86
CA GLY A 20 10.33 -4.44 -7.38
C GLY A 20 9.43 -5.14 -8.42
N PHE A 21 8.14 -5.23 -8.16
CA PHE A 21 7.17 -5.78 -9.09
C PHE A 21 7.07 -4.96 -10.39
N PHE A 22 7.01 -3.63 -10.31
CA PHE A 22 7.02 -2.75 -11.49
C PHE A 22 8.29 -2.93 -12.33
N PHE A 23 9.46 -3.06 -11.71
CA PHE A 23 10.69 -3.34 -12.45
C PHE A 23 10.65 -4.71 -13.14
N ILE A 24 10.14 -5.75 -12.47
CA ILE A 24 9.96 -7.07 -13.09
C ILE A 24 9.04 -6.98 -14.31
N MET A 25 7.92 -6.24 -14.22
CA MET A 25 7.04 -6.01 -15.36
C MET A 25 7.76 -5.28 -16.49
N LYS A 26 8.53 -4.22 -16.18
CA LYS A 26 9.29 -3.47 -17.19
C LYS A 26 10.31 -4.35 -17.91
N PHE A 27 11.10 -5.13 -17.17
CA PHE A 27 12.08 -6.05 -17.76
C PHE A 27 11.43 -7.16 -18.60
N SER A 28 10.21 -7.55 -18.26
CA SER A 28 9.43 -8.56 -19.00
C SER A 28 8.62 -7.98 -20.17
N GLY A 29 8.62 -6.65 -20.36
CA GLY A 29 7.80 -5.96 -21.37
C GLY A 29 6.29 -5.98 -21.07
N LEU A 30 5.91 -6.17 -19.80
CA LEU A 30 4.52 -6.29 -19.32
C LEU A 30 4.02 -5.00 -18.65
N ASP A 31 4.79 -3.92 -18.68
CA ASP A 31 4.45 -2.63 -18.06
C ASP A 31 3.22 -1.94 -18.67
N ASN A 32 2.83 -2.34 -19.88
CA ASN A 32 1.59 -1.89 -20.54
C ASN A 32 0.33 -2.64 -20.08
N VAL A 33 0.48 -3.79 -19.40
CA VAL A 33 -0.65 -4.62 -18.95
C VAL A 33 -1.14 -4.09 -17.61
N SER A 34 -2.26 -3.38 -17.63
CA SER A 34 -2.70 -2.59 -16.49
C SER A 34 -3.36 -3.43 -15.41
N GLU A 35 -3.93 -4.56 -15.80
CA GLU A 35 -4.55 -5.56 -14.95
C GLU A 35 -3.53 -6.17 -13.97
N LEU A 36 -2.25 -6.26 -14.36
CA LEU A 36 -1.21 -6.76 -13.46
C LEU A 36 -1.02 -5.85 -12.23
N ARG A 37 -1.40 -4.57 -12.30
CA ARG A 37 -1.35 -3.65 -11.16
C ARG A 37 -2.32 -4.03 -10.04
N PHE A 38 -3.34 -4.86 -10.29
CA PHE A 38 -4.17 -5.41 -9.22
C PHE A 38 -3.37 -6.27 -8.24
N LEU A 39 -2.24 -6.84 -8.65
CA LEU A 39 -1.33 -7.56 -7.75
C LEU A 39 -0.71 -6.64 -6.68
N ASN A 40 -0.75 -5.31 -6.85
CA ASN A 40 -0.38 -4.37 -5.80
C ASN A 40 -1.19 -4.58 -4.51
N PHE A 41 -2.46 -4.99 -4.63
CA PHE A 41 -3.29 -5.32 -3.47
C PHE A 41 -2.70 -6.46 -2.64
N VAL A 42 -2.03 -7.44 -3.26
CA VAL A 42 -1.41 -8.55 -2.52
C VAL A 42 -0.32 -8.02 -1.59
N PHE A 43 0.55 -7.13 -2.08
CA PHE A 43 1.60 -6.51 -1.26
C PHE A 43 0.99 -5.65 -0.15
N VAL A 44 -0.05 -4.87 -0.46
CA VAL A 44 -0.74 -4.01 0.51
C VAL A 44 -1.41 -4.84 1.61
N PHE A 45 -2.24 -5.84 1.26
CA PHE A 45 -2.88 -6.74 2.23
C PHE A 45 -1.86 -7.45 3.10
N TRP A 46 -0.80 -7.98 2.49
CA TRP A 46 0.27 -8.64 3.22
C TRP A 46 0.96 -7.71 4.22
N GLY A 47 1.34 -6.50 3.78
CA GLY A 47 2.02 -5.53 4.63
C GLY A 47 1.15 -4.97 5.75
N ILE A 48 -0.12 -4.66 5.48
CA ILE A 48 -1.10 -4.25 6.51
C ILE A 48 -1.29 -5.37 7.53
N ASN A 49 -1.52 -6.61 7.08
CA ASN A 49 -1.69 -7.75 7.96
C ASN A 49 -0.46 -7.97 8.85
N ARG A 50 0.74 -7.82 8.29
CA ARG A 50 2.00 -7.91 9.04
C ARG A 50 2.11 -6.79 10.08
N ALA A 51 1.73 -5.56 9.75
CA ALA A 51 1.72 -4.43 10.68
C ALA A 51 0.76 -4.67 11.87
N ILE A 52 -0.49 -5.03 11.58
CA ILE A 52 -1.52 -5.34 12.60
C ILE A 52 -1.05 -6.49 13.49
N LYS A 53 -0.63 -7.61 12.90
CA LYS A 53 -0.16 -8.79 13.64
C LYS A 53 1.05 -8.48 14.53
N THR A 54 1.96 -7.63 14.05
CA THR A 54 3.12 -7.20 14.85
C THR A 54 2.67 -6.36 16.05
N ASN A 55 1.75 -5.44 15.85
CA ASN A 55 1.23 -4.62 16.94
C ASN A 55 0.48 -5.46 17.99
N ILE A 56 -0.38 -6.39 17.56
CA ILE A 56 -1.08 -7.32 18.46
C ILE A 56 -0.07 -8.17 19.26
N LYS A 57 0.93 -8.76 18.60
CA LYS A 57 1.86 -9.69 19.28
C LYS A 57 2.90 -9.01 20.14
N THR A 58 3.46 -7.89 19.70
CA THR A 58 4.59 -7.23 20.38
C THR A 58 4.11 -6.20 21.40
N ASN A 59 3.00 -5.51 21.13
CA ASN A 59 2.46 -4.49 22.03
C ASN A 59 1.24 -4.96 22.82
N GLN A 60 0.75 -6.18 22.58
CA GLN A 60 -0.48 -6.72 23.20
C GLN A 60 -1.71 -5.81 22.96
N GLU A 61 -1.69 -5.05 21.88
CA GLU A 61 -2.72 -4.09 21.54
C GLU A 61 -3.84 -4.77 20.75
N THR A 62 -5.00 -4.94 21.38
CA THR A 62 -6.18 -5.59 20.78
C THR A 62 -7.28 -4.61 20.42
N LEU A 63 -7.12 -3.31 20.70
CA LEU A 63 -8.13 -2.31 20.36
C LEU A 63 -8.31 -2.24 18.85
N TYR A 64 -9.57 -2.34 18.42
CA TYR A 64 -9.94 -2.35 17.02
C TYR A 64 -9.48 -1.08 16.30
N PHE A 65 -9.79 0.09 16.86
CA PHE A 65 -9.44 1.37 16.25
C PHE A 65 -7.93 1.59 16.15
N GLU A 66 -7.16 1.17 17.15
CA GLU A 66 -5.70 1.30 17.13
C GLU A 66 -5.05 0.48 16.02
N ASN A 67 -5.48 -0.77 15.87
CA ASN A 67 -4.98 -1.64 14.81
C ASN A 67 -5.48 -1.22 13.42
N LEU A 68 -6.69 -0.67 13.32
CA LEU A 68 -7.21 -0.07 12.08
C LEU A 68 -6.33 1.12 11.65
N LEU A 69 -6.00 2.03 12.57
CA LEU A 69 -5.15 3.18 12.28
C LEU A 69 -3.73 2.77 11.90
N ILE A 70 -3.15 1.76 12.57
CA ILE A 70 -1.84 1.22 12.19
C ILE A 70 -1.89 0.62 10.79
N GLY A 71 -2.94 -0.14 10.48
CA GLY A 71 -3.13 -0.72 9.15
C GLY A 71 -3.25 0.35 8.08
N ALA A 72 -4.19 1.28 8.24
CA ALA A 72 -4.42 2.37 7.29
C ALA A 72 -3.18 3.25 7.12
N GLY A 73 -2.54 3.66 8.22
CA GLY A 73 -1.34 4.49 8.20
C GLY A 73 -0.16 3.81 7.49
N THR A 74 -0.01 2.49 7.66
CA THR A 74 1.02 1.69 6.95
C THR A 74 0.83 1.76 5.43
N SER A 75 -0.38 1.49 4.95
CA SER A 75 -0.66 1.50 3.51
C SER A 75 -0.69 2.91 2.91
N ILE A 76 -1.21 3.91 3.62
CA ILE A 76 -1.22 5.31 3.15
C ILE A 76 0.22 5.82 2.99
N LEU A 77 1.10 5.52 3.94
CA LEU A 77 2.51 5.88 3.83
C LEU A 77 3.17 5.18 2.63
N ALA A 78 2.87 3.90 2.42
CA ALA A 78 3.38 3.16 1.25
C ALA A 78 2.89 3.74 -0.08
N VAL A 79 1.62 4.16 -0.16
CA VAL A 79 1.06 4.86 -1.32
C VAL A 79 1.80 6.16 -1.57
N GLY A 80 2.02 6.98 -0.54
CA GLY A 80 2.79 8.23 -0.65
C GLY A 80 4.21 7.99 -1.20
N LEU A 81 4.92 6.99 -0.66
CA LEU A 81 6.26 6.62 -1.16
C LEU A 81 6.22 6.14 -2.61
N THR A 82 5.22 5.34 -2.98
CA THR A 82 5.04 4.83 -4.35
C THR A 82 4.75 5.97 -5.32
N ILE A 83 3.95 6.96 -4.93
CA ILE A 83 3.67 8.16 -5.74
C ILE A 83 4.93 9.00 -5.94
N VAL A 84 5.73 9.21 -4.90
CA VAL A 84 7.02 9.91 -5.04
C VAL A 84 7.93 9.16 -6.02
N GLY A 85 8.01 7.83 -5.90
CA GLY A 85 8.73 6.98 -6.84
C GLY A 85 8.22 7.12 -8.28
N LEU A 86 6.90 7.16 -8.46
CA LEU A 86 6.27 7.35 -9.77
C LEU A 86 6.61 8.72 -10.38
N ILE A 87 6.52 9.80 -9.60
CA ILE A 87 6.87 11.15 -10.05
C ILE A 87 8.32 11.17 -10.55
N ILE A 88 9.25 10.60 -9.77
CA ILE A 88 10.65 10.51 -10.15
C ILE A 88 10.80 9.69 -11.44
N TYR A 89 10.14 8.53 -11.53
CA TYR A 89 10.23 7.65 -12.69
C TYR A 89 9.74 8.34 -13.97
N VAL A 90 8.55 8.96 -13.95
CA VAL A 90 7.98 9.62 -15.13
C VAL A 90 8.78 10.88 -15.50
N SER A 91 9.27 11.64 -14.52
CA SER A 91 9.93 12.91 -14.79
C SER A 91 11.37 12.76 -15.28
N PHE A 92 12.08 11.70 -14.87
CA PHE A 92 13.52 11.56 -15.14
C PHE A 92 13.91 10.29 -15.90
N ILE A 93 13.03 9.28 -15.99
CA ILE A 93 13.37 7.97 -16.57
C ILE A 93 12.53 7.68 -17.82
N ASP A 94 11.20 7.69 -17.69
CA ASP A 94 10.29 7.31 -18.78
C ASP A 94 9.01 8.17 -18.76
N GLY A 95 9.06 9.31 -19.46
CA GLY A 95 7.90 10.20 -19.61
C GLY A 95 6.75 9.58 -20.40
N ALA A 96 7.02 8.60 -21.27
CA ALA A 96 5.98 7.94 -22.06
C ALA A 96 5.08 7.05 -21.19
N PHE A 97 5.56 6.62 -20.02
CA PHE A 97 4.77 5.85 -19.06
C PHE A 97 3.50 6.57 -18.59
N LEU A 98 3.46 7.91 -18.65
CA LEU A 98 2.24 8.67 -18.37
C LEU A 98 1.08 8.27 -19.29
N SER A 99 1.35 8.01 -20.58
CA SER A 99 0.33 7.56 -21.53
C SER A 99 -0.22 6.17 -21.19
N VAL A 100 0.62 5.29 -20.63
CA VAL A 100 0.22 3.96 -20.16
C VAL A 100 -0.72 4.06 -18.96
N LEU A 101 -0.41 4.99 -18.03
CA LEU A 101 -1.30 5.27 -16.90
C LEU A 101 -2.64 5.80 -17.39
N GLU A 102 -2.66 6.81 -18.27
CA GLU A 102 -3.90 7.40 -18.78
C GLU A 102 -4.81 6.40 -19.50
N ASN A 103 -4.25 5.57 -20.38
CA ASN A 103 -5.03 4.62 -21.17
C ASN A 103 -5.75 3.56 -20.32
N SER A 104 -5.28 3.35 -19.11
CA SER A 104 -5.79 2.33 -18.18
C SER A 104 -6.73 2.85 -17.11
N SER A 105 -6.92 4.16 -17.03
CA SER A 105 -7.49 4.82 -15.86
C SER A 105 -8.86 5.42 -16.13
N PHE A 106 -9.64 5.60 -15.05
CA PHE A 106 -11.04 6.05 -15.12
C PHE A 106 -11.21 7.57 -15.16
N TRP A 107 -10.12 8.35 -15.08
CA TRP A 107 -10.13 9.81 -14.97
C TRP A 107 -10.00 10.58 -16.30
N GLY A 108 -9.94 9.90 -17.43
CA GLY A 108 -9.83 10.52 -18.76
C GLY A 108 -8.41 10.55 -19.34
N LYS A 109 -8.24 11.26 -20.46
CA LYS A 109 -6.99 11.32 -21.26
C LYS A 109 -6.42 12.73 -21.33
N ASN A 110 -5.13 12.85 -21.67
CA ASN A 110 -4.38 14.10 -21.82
C ASN A 110 -4.33 14.93 -20.52
N LEU A 111 -4.10 14.27 -19.40
CA LEU A 111 -3.97 14.91 -18.10
C LEU A 111 -2.51 15.27 -17.83
N SER A 112 -2.30 16.38 -17.12
CA SER A 112 -0.96 16.71 -16.64
C SER A 112 -0.53 15.72 -15.54
N LEU A 113 0.78 15.47 -15.43
CA LEU A 113 1.34 14.59 -14.40
C LEU A 113 0.81 14.91 -12.97
N PRO A 114 0.70 16.19 -12.54
CA PRO A 114 0.11 16.51 -11.23
C PRO A 114 -1.33 16.03 -11.05
N LEU A 115 -2.17 16.11 -12.09
CA LEU A 115 -3.57 15.66 -12.03
C LEU A 115 -3.65 14.13 -11.94
N VAL A 116 -2.84 13.42 -12.71
CA VAL A 116 -2.76 11.94 -12.66
C VAL A 116 -2.28 11.48 -11.27
N VAL A 117 -1.25 12.12 -10.74
CA VAL A 117 -0.73 11.84 -9.39
C VAL A 117 -1.78 12.12 -8.33
N PHE A 118 -2.51 13.24 -8.43
CA PHE A 118 -3.58 13.56 -7.50
C PHE A 118 -4.69 12.51 -7.51
N ALA A 119 -5.13 12.08 -8.70
CA ALA A 119 -6.15 11.04 -8.82
C ALA A 119 -5.68 9.69 -8.24
N LEU A 120 -4.45 9.28 -8.55
CA LEU A 120 -3.81 8.09 -7.98
C LEU A 120 -3.68 8.17 -6.45
N ALA A 121 -3.40 9.35 -5.90
CA ALA A 121 -3.33 9.55 -4.45
C ALA A 121 -4.67 9.29 -3.77
N ILE A 122 -5.76 9.84 -4.32
CA ILE A 122 -7.10 9.63 -3.79
C ILE A 122 -7.50 8.16 -3.87
N GLU A 123 -7.30 7.51 -5.02
CA GLU A 123 -7.59 6.09 -5.19
C GLU A 123 -6.75 5.20 -4.27
N GLY A 124 -5.44 5.50 -4.15
CA GLY A 124 -4.52 4.78 -3.29
C GLY A 124 -4.90 4.90 -1.80
N ILE A 125 -5.31 6.10 -1.35
CA ILE A 125 -5.76 6.32 0.03
C ILE A 125 -7.09 5.59 0.29
N ALA A 126 -8.07 5.72 -0.62
CA ALA A 126 -9.37 5.05 -0.48
C ALA A 126 -9.22 3.53 -0.41
N SER A 127 -8.39 2.96 -1.28
CA SER A 127 -8.10 1.53 -1.30
C SER A 127 -7.32 1.08 -0.06
N SER A 128 -6.39 1.89 0.44
CA SER A 128 -5.65 1.65 1.69
C SER A 128 -6.56 1.52 2.91
N VAL A 129 -7.47 2.48 3.10
CA VAL A 129 -8.44 2.47 4.21
C VAL A 129 -9.37 1.26 4.10
N THR A 130 -9.81 0.94 2.88
CA THR A 130 -10.67 -0.22 2.61
C THR A 130 -9.96 -1.54 2.96
N CYS A 131 -8.70 -1.72 2.55
CA CYS A 131 -7.93 -2.92 2.86
C CYS A 131 -7.70 -3.08 4.37
N ALA A 132 -7.37 -1.99 5.05
CA ALA A 132 -7.22 -1.98 6.50
C ALA A 132 -8.52 -2.37 7.21
N PHE A 133 -9.65 -1.83 6.74
CA PHE A 133 -10.96 -2.16 7.28
C PHE A 133 -11.30 -3.64 7.08
N ILE A 134 -11.10 -4.20 5.88
CA ILE A 134 -11.32 -5.62 5.58
C ILE A 134 -10.52 -6.52 6.53
N LEU A 135 -9.23 -6.23 6.72
CA LEU A 135 -8.39 -7.01 7.64
C LEU A 135 -8.85 -6.86 9.09
N MET A 136 -9.29 -5.68 9.51
CA MET A 136 -9.80 -5.51 10.86
C MET A 136 -11.13 -6.23 11.10
N GLN A 137 -11.95 -6.46 10.07
CA GLN A 137 -13.12 -7.34 10.19
C GLN A 137 -12.75 -8.78 10.54
N TYR A 138 -11.58 -9.25 10.08
CA TYR A 138 -11.03 -10.55 10.47
C TYR A 138 -10.50 -10.53 11.92
N TYR A 139 -9.84 -9.45 12.35
CA TYR A 139 -9.25 -9.35 13.70
C TYR A 139 -10.20 -8.92 14.82
N LYS A 140 -11.45 -8.54 14.52
CA LYS A 140 -12.40 -7.98 15.51
C LYS A 140 -12.62 -8.84 16.76
N ASN A 141 -12.50 -10.17 16.64
CA ASN A 141 -12.72 -11.13 17.72
C ASN A 141 -11.42 -11.72 18.27
N TYR A 142 -10.27 -11.19 17.86
CA TYR A 142 -8.98 -11.74 18.25
C TYR A 142 -8.70 -11.42 19.72
N LYS A 143 -8.66 -12.46 20.56
CA LYS A 143 -8.26 -12.37 21.97
C LYS A 143 -6.81 -12.86 22.09
N VAL A 144 -5.96 -12.08 22.74
CA VAL A 144 -4.64 -12.58 23.16
C VAL A 144 -4.89 -13.64 24.23
N SER A 145 -4.48 -14.89 24.02
CA SER A 145 -4.63 -15.92 25.05
C SER A 145 -3.64 -15.66 26.17
N ASN A 146 -4.15 -15.60 27.40
CA ASN A 146 -3.38 -15.28 28.60
C ASN A 146 -2.58 -16.49 29.13
N THR A 147 -2.07 -17.35 28.24
CA THR A 147 -1.37 -18.60 28.60
C THR A 147 0.11 -18.41 28.97
N ALA A 148 0.57 -17.16 29.14
CA ALA A 148 1.95 -16.86 29.52
C ALA A 148 2.14 -16.49 31.00
N LEU A 149 1.14 -16.76 31.87
CA LEU A 149 1.17 -16.45 33.30
C LEU A 149 0.88 -17.68 34.19
N VAL A 150 1.44 -18.84 33.86
CA VAL A 150 1.54 -19.98 34.79
C VAL A 150 2.99 -20.46 34.85
#